data_AF-A0A951Q2I3-F1
#
_entry.id   AF-A0A951Q2I3-F1
#
_cell.length_a   1.000
_cell.length_b   1.000
_cell.length_c   1.000
_cell.angle_alpha   90.00
_cell.angle_beta   90.00
_cell.angle_gamma   90.00
#
_symmetry.space_group_name_H-M   'P 1'
#
loop_
_entity.id
_entity.type
_entity.pdbx_description
1 polymer ?
#
loop_
_entity_poly.entity_id
_entity_poly.type
_entity_poly.pdbx_seq_one_letter_code
_entity_poly.pdbx_strand_id
1 'polypeptide(L)' 'MTEIIYQVAVRIDGYIAAADGSVDWLSAFQTEDNDYGYAQFYASIDALLMGSRKLIGT' A
#
# COMPACT_ATOMS: atom_id res chain seq x y z
N MET A 1 19.24 16.39 -1.96
CA MET A 1 18.20 16.74 -0.97
C MET A 1 17.43 15.48 -0.70
N THR A 2 17.20 15.11 0.55
CA THR A 2 16.39 13.92 0.86
C THR A 2 14.91 14.25 0.68
N GLU A 3 14.18 13.40 -0.03
CA GLU A 3 12.73 13.48 -0.19
C GLU A 3 12.07 12.33 0.59
N ILE A 4 10.93 12.61 1.21
CA ILE A 4 10.14 11.62 1.95
C ILE A 4 8.79 11.49 1.25
N ILE A 5 8.54 10.33 0.66
CA ILE A 5 7.31 10.05 -0.09
C ILE A 5 6.50 9.01 0.68
N TYR A 6 5.21 9.30 0.89
CA TYR A 6 4.26 8.37 1.48
C TYR A 6 3.32 7.84 0.39
N GLN A 7 3.46 6.56 0.06
CA GLN A 7 2.63 5.87 -0.93
C GLN A 7 1.80 4.80 -0.22
N VAL A 8 0.47 4.87 -0.35
CA VAL A 8 -0.46 3.94 0.31
C VAL A 8 -1.76 3.81 -0.48
N ALA A 9 -2.38 2.63 -0.43
CA ALA A 9 -3.77 2.45 -0.84
C ALA A 9 -4.71 2.73 0.33
N VAL A 10 -5.77 3.50 0.09
CA VAL A 10 -6.72 3.89 1.13
C VAL A 10 -8.15 3.74 0.62
N ARG A 11 -9.06 3.32 1.50
CA ARG A 11 -10.49 3.37 1.22
C ARG A 11 -10.97 4.82 1.13
N ILE A 12 -12.13 5.02 0.51
CA ILE A 12 -12.75 6.35 0.37
C ILE A 12 -13.07 7.03 1.73
N ASP A 13 -13.27 6.23 2.78
CA ASP A 13 -13.49 6.69 4.15
C ASP A 13 -12.20 6.96 4.93
N GLY A 14 -11.03 6.85 4.29
CA GLY A 14 -9.74 7.19 4.87
C GLY A 14 -9.06 6.06 5.66
N TYR A 15 -9.65 4.87 5.73
CA TYR A 15 -9.07 3.73 6.43
C TYR A 15 -8.25 2.83 5.49
N ILE A 16 -7.09 2.38 5.97
CA ILE A 16 -6.19 1.48 5.22
C ILE A 16 -6.58 0.01 5.44
N ALA A 17 -7.09 -0.31 6.63
CA ALA A 17 -7.50 -1.65 7.02
C ALA A 17 -8.89 -1.63 7.66
N ALA A 18 -9.60 -2.75 7.59
CA ALA A 18 -10.84 -2.94 8.32
C ALA A 18 -10.58 -3.07 9.84
N ALA A 19 -11.65 -3.11 10.63
CA ALA A 19 -11.56 -3.14 12.09
C ALA A 19 -10.82 -4.39 12.63
N ASP A 20 -10.88 -5.50 11.89
CA ASP A 20 -10.15 -6.75 12.16
C ASP A 20 -8.68 -6.72 11.67
N GLY A 21 -8.26 -5.63 11.01
CA GLY A 21 -6.92 -5.48 10.44
C GLY A 21 -6.75 -6.06 9.05
N SER A 22 -7.83 -6.52 8.41
CA SER A 22 -7.81 -7.06 7.05
C SER A 22 -7.71 -5.98 5.97
N VAL A 23 -7.21 -6.38 4.81
CA VAL A 23 -7.11 -5.55 3.60
C VAL A 23 -7.83 -6.20 2.41
N ASP A 24 -8.73 -7.15 2.65
CA ASP A 24 -9.38 -7.97 1.63
C ASP A 24 -10.19 -7.13 0.62
N TRP A 25 -10.61 -5.93 1.03
CA TRP A 25 -11.24 -4.94 0.16
C TRP A 25 -10.36 -4.56 -1.05
N LEU A 26 -9.04 -4.68 -0.95
CA LEU A 26 -8.10 -4.43 -2.07
C LEU A 26 -8.22 -5.49 -3.17
N SER A 27 -8.58 -6.72 -2.84
CA SER A 27 -8.61 -7.84 -3.80
C SER A 27 -9.52 -7.57 -4.99
N ALA A 28 -10.63 -6.86 -4.77
CA ALA A 28 -11.56 -6.47 -5.82
C ALA A 28 -10.98 -5.48 -6.86
N PHE A 29 -9.85 -4.84 -6.54
CA PHE A 29 -9.19 -3.86 -7.39
C PHE A 29 -7.86 -4.36 -7.95
N GLN A 30 -7.38 -5.53 -7.54
CA GLN A 30 -6.19 -6.14 -8.12
C GLN A 30 -6.55 -6.70 -9.50
N THR A 31 -5.99 -6.10 -10.55
CA THR A 31 -6.08 -6.62 -11.91
C THR A 31 -4.69 -7.00 -12.39
N GLU A 32 -4.56 -8.14 -13.07
CA GLU A 32 -3.25 -8.70 -13.48
C GLU A 32 -2.36 -7.73 -14.29
N ASP A 33 -2.96 -6.80 -15.03
CA ASP A 33 -2.25 -5.83 -15.87
C ASP A 33 -2.04 -4.45 -15.22
N ASN A 34 -2.41 -4.25 -13.94
CA ASN A 34 -2.32 -2.93 -13.31
C ASN A 34 -1.54 -2.94 -12.01
N ASP A 35 -0.32 -2.38 -12.08
CA ASP A 35 0.61 -2.22 -10.97
C ASP A 35 0.51 -0.82 -10.32
N TYR A 36 -0.36 0.07 -10.83
CA TYR A 36 -0.55 1.42 -10.29
C TYR A 36 0.75 2.25 -10.13
N GLY A 37 1.76 1.95 -10.95
CA GLY A 37 3.08 2.59 -10.89
C GLY A 37 3.93 2.13 -9.70
N TYR A 38 3.54 1.08 -8.97
CA TYR A 38 4.24 0.59 -7.80
C TYR A 38 5.67 0.14 -8.12
N ALA A 39 5.91 -0.61 -9.19
CA ALA A 39 7.23 -1.06 -9.60
C ALA A 39 8.16 0.11 -9.97
N GLN A 40 7.65 1.11 -10.71
CA GLN A 40 8.42 2.30 -11.06
C GLN A 40 8.75 3.13 -9.81
N PHE A 41 7.79 3.30 -8.90
CA PHE A 41 8.02 3.96 -7.63
C PHE A 41 9.03 3.20 -6.76
N TYR A 42 8.88 1.88 -6.63
CA TYR A 42 9.76 1.06 -5.82
C TYR A 42 11.20 1.04 -6.36
N ALA A 43 11.37 1.10 -7.68
CA ALA A 43 12.68 1.26 -8.31
C ALA A 43 13.31 2.65 -8.09
N SER A 44 12.52 3.66 -7.71
CA SER A 44 12.98 5.04 -7.51
C SER A 44 13.43 5.36 -6.08
N ILE A 45 13.16 4.49 -5.10
CA ILE A 45 13.46 4.77 -3.68
C ILE A 45 14.79 4.13 -3.24
N ASP A 46 15.54 4.86 -2.40
CA ASP A 46 16.80 4.37 -1.84
C ASP A 46 16.60 3.51 -0.57
N ALA A 47 15.51 3.74 0.17
CA ALA A 47 15.22 3.07 1.44
C ALA A 47 13.72 3.02 1.75
N LEU A 48 13.30 2.01 2.51
CA LEU A 48 11.92 1.82 2.98
C LEU A 48 11.83 1.95 4.50
N LEU A 49 10.91 2.78 4.99
CA LEU A 49 10.52 2.88 6.40
C LEU A 49 9.08 2.36 6.57
N MET A 50 8.90 1.35 7.43
CA MET A 50 7.59 0.74 7.68
C MET A 50 7.40 0.46 9.18
N GLY A 51 6.16 0.60 9.66
CA GLY A 51 5.79 0.24 11.03
C GLY A 51 5.75 -1.28 11.26
N SER A 52 5.85 -1.72 12.52
CA SER A 52 5.87 -3.14 12.89
C SER A 52 4.52 -3.86 12.80
N ARG A 53 3.42 -3.12 12.71
CA ARG A 53 2.06 -3.68 12.71
C ARG A 53 1.80 -4.38 11.38
N LYS A 54 1.54 -5.70 11.43
CA LYS A 54 1.09 -6.47 10.28
C LYS A 54 -0.39 -6.23 10.01
N LEU A 55 -0.73 -5.98 8.75
CA LEU A 55 -2.09 -6.14 8.21
C LEU A 55 -2.24 -7.60 7.81
N ILE A 56 -3.40 -8.20 8.09
CA ILE A 56 -3.64 -9.62 7.82
C ILE A 56 -4.37 -9.70 6.48
N GLY A 57 -3.67 -10.11 5.43
CA GLY A 57 -4.30 -10.50 4.16
C GLY A 57 -4.32 -12.02 4.09
N THR A 58 -5.48 -12.64 4.33
CA THR A 58 -5.67 -14.10 4.12
C THR A 58 -6.94 -14.31 3.32
#